data_AF-A0A2V9K4J2-F1
#
_entry.id   AF-A0A2V9K4J2-F1
#
_cell.length_a   1.000
_cell.length_b   1.000
_cell.length_c   1.000
_cell.angle_alpha   90.00
_cell.angle_beta   90.00
_cell.angle_gamma   90.00
#
_symmetry.space_group_name_H-M   'P 1'
#
loop_
_entity.id
_entity.type
_entity.pdbx_description
1 polymer ?
#
loop_
_entity_poly.entity_id
_entity_poly.type
_entity_poly.pdbx_seq_one_letter_code
_entity_poly.pdbx_strand_id
1 'polypeptide(L)'
;MTNTLHRYGDAESLRNDFIVFAIPSRGYNDRDCVPKLRQFLRMALKYKPVNLGDGSRGGIFRPSKKLNPLAHWFRKAKPDFEEVVEKVSSPTTVAAVFDNREAVERFVEELRGADLGISINISARIDGAVECCRGAGLARHSVEYSLGFMGKTDRLADRRVLELSTMCGHGMISFSFARKMIDYVKEGRRTPEQACAYMSRFCSCGIFNPTRAQELLERCRRGTT
;
A
#
# COMPACT_ATOMS: atom_id res chain seq x y z
N MET A 1 -8.89 -8.75 4.70
CA MET A 1 -9.17 -7.29 4.66
C MET A 1 -9.40 -6.97 3.20
N THR A 2 -10.66 -6.74 2.79
CA THR A 2 -11.07 -6.66 1.37
C THR A 2 -10.89 -5.26 0.75
N ASN A 3 -10.53 -4.27 1.57
CA ASN A 3 -10.42 -2.87 1.16
C ASN A 3 -9.37 -2.61 0.06
N THR A 4 -8.25 -3.34 0.04
CA THR A 4 -7.23 -3.24 -1.02
C THR A 4 -7.63 -3.94 -2.31
N LEU A 5 -8.64 -4.81 -2.27
CA LEU A 5 -9.15 -5.54 -3.42
C LEU A 5 -9.84 -4.62 -4.44
N HIS A 6 -10.39 -3.50 -3.96
CA HIS A 6 -11.10 -2.52 -4.78
C HIS A 6 -10.18 -1.46 -5.42
N ARG A 7 -8.87 -1.73 -5.51
CA ARG A 7 -7.95 -0.86 -6.25
C ARG A 7 -8.33 -0.83 -7.71
N TYR A 8 -8.55 0.38 -8.20
CA TYR A 8 -8.99 0.62 -9.57
C TYR A 8 -7.80 1.02 -10.45
N GLY A 9 -7.84 0.60 -11.71
CA GLY A 9 -6.84 0.90 -12.75
C GLY A 9 -6.82 -0.18 -13.83
N ASP A 10 -6.11 0.08 -14.93
CA ASP A 10 -5.86 -0.96 -15.93
C ASP A 10 -4.87 -2.02 -15.41
N ALA A 11 -4.85 -3.16 -16.11
CA ALA A 11 -4.00 -4.29 -15.78
C ALA A 11 -2.49 -3.95 -15.75
N GLU A 12 -2.02 -3.06 -16.61
CA GLU A 12 -0.62 -2.64 -16.63
C GLU A 12 -0.29 -1.78 -15.42
N SER A 13 -1.16 -0.82 -15.06
CA SER A 13 -0.99 0.03 -13.88
C SER A 13 -0.97 -0.75 -12.56
N LEU A 14 -1.58 -1.93 -12.53
CA LEU A 14 -1.69 -2.80 -11.34
C LEU A 14 -0.59 -3.88 -11.31
N ARG A 15 0.21 -4.03 -12.37
CA ARG A 15 1.24 -5.06 -12.50
C ARG A 15 2.27 -5.00 -11.37
N ASN A 16 2.60 -3.78 -10.94
CA ASN A 16 3.60 -3.47 -9.93
C ASN A 16 2.96 -2.99 -8.61
N ASP A 17 1.78 -3.53 -8.26
CA ASP A 17 1.08 -3.16 -7.04
C ASP A 17 0.85 -4.38 -6.15
N PHE A 18 1.82 -4.65 -5.29
CA PHE A 18 1.79 -5.78 -4.37
C PHE A 18 1.75 -5.30 -2.93
N ILE A 19 0.83 -5.85 -2.14
CA ILE A 19 0.73 -5.59 -0.72
C ILE A 19 0.68 -6.93 0.00
N VAL A 20 1.67 -7.16 0.87
CA VAL A 20 1.75 -8.36 1.69
C VAL A 20 1.41 -7.97 3.11
N PHE A 21 0.37 -8.58 3.67
CA PHE A 21 -0.10 -8.35 5.03
C PHE A 21 0.27 -9.52 5.93
N ALA A 22 0.59 -9.23 7.18
CA ALA A 22 0.60 -10.20 8.26
C ALA A 22 -0.45 -9.81 9.31
N ILE A 23 -1.37 -10.73 9.59
CA ILE A 23 -2.53 -10.48 10.45
C ILE A 23 -2.66 -11.62 11.48
N PRO A 24 -2.54 -11.33 12.78
CA PRO A 24 -2.87 -12.30 13.80
C PRO A 24 -4.39 -12.47 13.87
N SER A 25 -4.84 -13.72 14.00
CA SER A 25 -6.21 -14.11 14.28
C SER A 25 -6.51 -13.99 15.77
N ARG A 26 -7.54 -13.20 16.08
CA ARG A 26 -7.96 -12.91 17.46
C ARG A 26 -8.36 -14.19 18.19
N GLY A 27 -7.79 -14.42 19.36
CA GLY A 27 -8.05 -15.60 20.18
C GLY A 27 -7.33 -16.88 19.75
N TYR A 28 -6.55 -16.85 18.67
CA TYR A 28 -5.79 -18.02 18.18
C TYR A 28 -4.28 -17.80 18.26
N ASN A 29 -3.77 -16.71 17.67
CA ASN A 29 -2.34 -16.42 17.58
C ASN A 29 -2.04 -14.92 17.77
N ASP A 30 -2.92 -14.20 18.46
CA ASP A 30 -2.77 -12.78 18.81
C ASP A 30 -2.02 -12.54 20.12
N ARG A 31 -1.88 -13.55 20.97
CA ARG A 31 -0.99 -13.52 22.14
C ARG A 31 0.47 -13.55 21.69
N ASP A 32 1.28 -12.65 22.26
CA ASP A 32 2.74 -12.54 22.01
C ASP A 32 3.11 -12.46 20.51
N CYS A 33 2.21 -11.92 19.67
CA CYS A 33 2.43 -11.81 18.23
C CYS A 33 3.31 -10.62 17.83
N VAL A 34 3.51 -9.63 18.71
CA VAL A 34 4.26 -8.40 18.39
C VAL A 34 5.69 -8.68 17.90
N PRO A 35 6.50 -9.55 18.54
CA PRO A 35 7.83 -9.90 18.02
C PRO A 35 7.78 -10.50 16.62
N LYS A 36 6.78 -11.35 16.33
CA LYS A 36 6.57 -11.97 15.02
C LYS A 36 6.17 -10.96 13.95
N LEU A 37 5.32 -9.97 14.30
CA LEU A 37 4.96 -8.86 13.39
C LEU A 37 6.16 -7.97 13.09
N ARG A 38 7.01 -7.70 14.08
CA ARG A 38 8.28 -6.98 13.87
C ARG A 38 9.23 -7.79 12.97
N GLN A 39 9.35 -9.09 13.22
CA GLN A 39 10.15 -9.99 12.39
C GLN A 39 9.68 -9.99 10.94
N PHE A 40 8.36 -10.07 10.68
CA PHE A 40 7.79 -9.92 9.34
C PHE A 40 8.26 -8.63 8.65
N LEU A 41 8.17 -7.48 9.33
CA LEU A 41 8.60 -6.20 8.76
C LEU A 41 10.11 -6.16 8.53
N ARG A 42 10.93 -6.69 9.46
CA ARG A 42 12.40 -6.76 9.30
C ARG A 42 12.81 -7.62 8.11
N MET A 43 12.12 -8.74 7.89
CA MET A 43 12.33 -9.59 6.71
C MET A 43 11.97 -8.83 5.44
N ALA A 44 10.85 -8.10 5.43
CA ALA A 44 10.44 -7.30 4.27
C ALA A 44 11.53 -6.30 3.86
N LEU A 45 12.20 -5.64 4.81
CA LEU A 45 13.24 -4.63 4.54
C LEU A 45 14.40 -5.15 3.67
N LYS A 46 14.75 -6.43 3.76
CA LYS A 46 15.77 -7.05 2.90
C LYS A 46 15.44 -6.94 1.41
N TYR A 47 14.15 -6.86 1.10
CA TYR A 47 13.60 -6.82 -0.26
C TYR A 47 13.16 -5.42 -0.70
N LYS A 48 13.57 -4.37 0.03
CA LYS A 48 13.40 -2.95 -0.33
C LYS A 48 11.94 -2.57 -0.66
N PRO A 49 11.01 -2.68 0.30
CA PRO A 49 9.62 -2.29 0.09
C PRO A 49 9.52 -0.79 -0.17
N VAL A 50 8.56 -0.39 -1.00
CA VAL A 50 8.28 1.02 -1.30
C VAL A 50 7.46 1.70 -0.20
N ASN A 51 6.76 0.90 0.62
CA ASN A 51 6.06 1.37 1.80
C ASN A 51 5.98 0.28 2.87
N LEU A 52 5.95 0.67 4.14
CA LEU A 52 5.62 -0.19 5.27
C LEU A 52 4.52 0.44 6.11
N GLY A 53 3.68 -0.41 6.69
CA GLY A 53 2.49 -0.02 7.41
C GLY A 53 2.26 -0.81 8.69
N ASP A 54 1.81 -0.10 9.73
CA ASP A 54 1.17 -0.66 10.91
C ASP A 54 -0.23 -0.06 11.03
N GLY A 55 -1.26 -0.90 11.13
CA GLY A 55 -2.67 -0.47 11.18
C GLY A 55 -3.04 0.39 12.38
N SER A 56 -2.25 0.35 13.46
CA SER A 56 -2.49 1.07 14.72
C SER A 56 -1.57 2.28 14.91
N ARG A 57 -0.32 2.22 14.42
CA ARG A 57 0.74 3.21 14.65
C ARG A 57 1.14 3.99 13.39
N GLY A 58 0.67 3.52 12.24
CA GLY A 58 0.76 4.15 10.93
C GLY A 58 1.96 3.71 10.08
N GLY A 59 2.01 4.18 8.84
CA GLY A 59 3.09 3.84 7.89
C GLY A 59 4.28 4.80 7.86
N ILE A 60 5.25 4.54 6.97
CA ILE A 60 6.51 5.32 6.90
C ILE A 60 6.28 6.79 6.52
N PHE A 61 5.20 7.07 5.79
CA PHE A 61 4.79 8.42 5.41
C PHE A 61 3.88 9.09 6.44
N ARG A 62 3.78 8.57 7.68
CA ARG A 62 2.79 9.04 8.65
C ARG A 62 2.76 10.56 8.90
N PRO A 63 1.58 11.09 9.23
CA PRO A 63 1.44 12.44 9.78
C PRO A 63 2.28 12.59 11.07
N SER A 64 2.90 13.77 11.24
CA SER A 64 3.60 14.14 12.48
C SER A 64 2.67 14.98 13.37
N LYS A 65 2.78 14.83 14.70
CA LYS A 65 2.06 15.66 15.68
C LYS A 65 2.38 17.15 15.58
N LYS A 66 3.53 17.50 14.98
CA LYS A 66 3.95 18.88 14.74
C LYS A 66 3.47 19.43 13.37
N LEU A 67 2.63 18.68 12.64
CA LEU A 67 2.06 19.16 11.38
C LEU A 67 1.02 20.25 11.65
N ASN A 68 1.27 21.43 11.10
CA ASN A 68 0.24 22.42 10.82
C ASN A 68 -0.10 22.38 9.32
N PRO A 69 -1.19 23.06 8.87
CA PRO A 69 -1.60 23.04 7.48
C PRO A 69 -0.50 23.41 6.48
N LEU A 70 0.41 24.32 6.85
CA LEU A 70 1.52 24.74 5.99
C LEU A 70 2.63 23.68 5.95
N ALA A 71 2.99 23.10 7.08
CA ALA A 71 4.03 22.08 7.19
C ALA A 71 3.75 20.86 6.29
N HIS A 72 2.48 20.55 6.06
CA HIS A 72 2.10 19.47 5.14
C HIS A 72 2.65 19.71 3.72
N TRP A 73 2.62 20.94 3.23
CA TRP A 73 2.96 21.26 1.83
C TRP A 73 4.44 21.57 1.59
N PHE A 74 5.27 21.56 2.64
CA PHE A 74 6.70 21.91 2.52
C PHE A 74 7.63 20.92 3.23
N ARG A 75 7.09 20.01 4.07
CA ARG A 75 7.88 18.98 4.74
C ARG A 75 8.53 18.06 3.71
N LYS A 76 9.87 17.97 3.75
CA LYS A 76 10.64 16.95 3.04
C LYS A 76 10.21 15.55 3.50
N ALA A 77 9.95 14.66 2.55
CA ALA A 77 9.70 13.26 2.84
C ALA A 77 11.04 12.59 3.16
N LYS A 78 11.20 12.13 4.40
CA LYS A 78 12.28 11.24 4.81
C LYS A 78 11.61 10.02 5.47
N PRO A 79 11.37 8.94 4.71
CA PRO A 79 10.78 7.73 5.27
C PRO A 79 11.78 7.11 6.25
N ASP A 80 11.27 6.67 7.39
CA ASP A 80 12.03 5.92 8.39
C ASP A 80 11.34 4.57 8.59
N PHE A 81 11.94 3.54 8.00
CA PHE A 81 11.42 2.19 8.01
C PHE A 81 11.58 1.52 9.37
N GLU A 82 12.73 1.74 10.03
CA GLU A 82 13.00 1.19 11.37
C GLU A 82 12.05 1.77 12.41
N GLU A 83 11.68 3.05 12.28
CA GLU A 83 10.67 3.68 13.15
C GLU A 83 9.33 2.94 13.10
N VAL A 84 8.91 2.43 11.93
CA VAL A 84 7.66 1.65 11.81
C VAL A 84 7.79 0.31 12.53
N VAL A 85 8.91 -0.41 12.33
CA VAL A 85 9.18 -1.69 12.98
C VAL A 85 9.16 -1.55 14.50
N GLU A 86 9.89 -0.58 15.05
CA GLU A 86 10.01 -0.41 16.50
C GLU A 86 8.69 0.03 17.16
N LYS A 87 7.82 0.71 16.41
CA LYS A 87 6.54 1.20 16.94
C LYS A 87 5.45 0.16 17.05
N VAL A 88 5.57 -0.96 16.33
CA VAL A 88 4.67 -2.11 16.50
C VAL A 88 4.71 -2.53 17.97
N SER A 89 3.61 -2.35 18.68
CA SER A 89 3.56 -2.48 20.15
C SER A 89 2.31 -3.16 20.67
N SER A 90 1.41 -3.54 19.76
CA SER A 90 0.17 -4.25 20.07
C SER A 90 -0.16 -5.19 18.91
N PRO A 91 -0.95 -6.25 19.15
CA PRO A 91 -1.53 -7.05 18.07
C PRO A 91 -2.25 -6.15 17.07
N THR A 92 -1.85 -6.21 15.80
CA THR A 92 -2.39 -5.37 14.73
C THR A 92 -2.13 -6.01 13.36
N THR A 93 -2.60 -5.37 12.29
CA THR A 93 -2.22 -5.70 10.92
C THR A 93 -0.98 -4.91 10.54
N VAL A 94 0.07 -5.61 10.10
CA VAL A 94 1.23 -4.98 9.47
C VAL A 94 1.25 -5.28 7.98
N ALA A 95 1.82 -4.37 7.18
CA ALA A 95 1.83 -4.46 5.73
C ALA A 95 3.19 -4.05 5.16
N ALA A 96 3.60 -4.74 4.10
CA ALA A 96 4.70 -4.35 3.25
C ALA A 96 4.22 -4.17 1.80
N VAL A 97 4.55 -3.04 1.19
CA VAL A 97 4.15 -2.71 -0.19
C VAL A 97 5.37 -2.79 -1.09
N PHE A 98 5.23 -3.45 -2.23
CA PHE A 98 6.29 -3.64 -3.21
C PHE A 98 5.81 -3.23 -4.60
N ASP A 99 6.75 -2.77 -5.40
CA ASP A 99 6.58 -2.42 -6.81
C ASP A 99 7.29 -3.39 -7.77
N ASN A 100 7.78 -4.51 -7.25
CA ASN A 100 8.49 -5.51 -8.03
C ASN A 100 8.08 -6.94 -7.62
N ARG A 101 7.69 -7.76 -8.59
CA ARG A 101 7.22 -9.13 -8.38
C ARG A 101 8.31 -10.02 -7.76
N GLU A 102 9.54 -9.95 -8.26
CA GLU A 102 10.65 -10.80 -7.79
C GLU A 102 11.03 -10.51 -6.33
N ALA A 103 10.84 -9.27 -5.86
CA ALA A 103 11.03 -8.93 -4.46
C ALA A 103 9.98 -9.62 -3.58
N VAL A 104 8.73 -9.66 -4.03
CA VAL A 104 7.62 -10.32 -3.33
C VAL A 104 7.80 -11.84 -3.33
N GLU A 105 8.16 -12.43 -4.46
CA GLU A 105 8.43 -13.88 -4.58
C GLU A 105 9.46 -14.35 -3.54
N ARG A 106 10.64 -13.70 -3.52
CA ARG A 106 11.69 -14.04 -2.56
C ARG A 106 11.30 -13.73 -1.12
N PHE A 107 10.55 -12.66 -0.88
CA PHE A 107 10.04 -12.34 0.44
C PHE A 107 9.06 -13.40 0.96
N VAL A 108 8.13 -13.86 0.12
CA VAL A 108 7.15 -14.90 0.45
C VAL A 108 7.84 -16.25 0.68
N GLU A 109 8.88 -16.57 -0.10
CA GLU A 109 9.73 -17.74 0.12
C GLU A 109 10.42 -17.69 1.49
N GLU A 110 11.02 -16.55 1.86
CA GLU A 110 11.65 -16.39 3.19
C GLU A 110 10.61 -16.47 4.32
N LEU A 111 9.43 -15.86 4.14
CA LEU A 111 8.32 -15.92 5.11
C LEU A 111 7.84 -17.34 5.35
N ARG A 112 7.77 -18.17 4.31
CA ARG A 112 7.44 -19.58 4.43
C ARG A 112 8.45 -20.30 5.32
N GLY A 113 9.74 -20.09 5.09
CA GLY A 113 10.80 -20.71 5.89
C GLY A 113 10.82 -20.25 7.34
N ALA A 114 10.43 -19.00 7.61
CA ALA A 114 10.38 -18.44 8.95
C ALA A 114 9.20 -18.95 9.80
N ASP A 115 8.16 -19.51 9.16
CA ASP A 115 6.96 -20.08 9.78
C ASP A 115 6.48 -19.30 11.03
N LEU A 116 6.17 -18.02 10.83
CA LEU A 116 5.79 -17.12 11.93
C LEU A 116 4.49 -17.57 12.63
N GLY A 117 3.73 -18.49 12.03
CA GLY A 117 2.42 -18.91 12.50
C GLY A 117 1.39 -17.77 12.47
N ILE A 118 1.54 -16.82 11.54
CA ILE A 118 0.66 -15.66 11.33
C ILE A 118 0.05 -15.76 9.93
N SER A 119 -1.21 -15.36 9.77
CA SER A 119 -1.88 -15.35 8.47
C SER A 119 -1.25 -14.31 7.54
N ILE A 120 -0.87 -14.75 6.35
CA ILE A 120 -0.30 -13.90 5.29
C ILE A 120 -1.32 -13.72 4.17
N ASN A 121 -1.64 -12.47 3.85
CA ASN A 121 -2.51 -12.12 2.72
C ASN A 121 -1.74 -11.31 1.68
N ILE A 122 -1.86 -11.65 0.40
CA ILE A 122 -1.24 -10.92 -0.70
C ILE A 122 -2.36 -10.28 -1.54
N SER A 123 -2.35 -8.95 -1.61
CA SER A 123 -3.22 -8.18 -2.50
C SER A 123 -2.41 -7.76 -3.72
N ALA A 124 -2.80 -8.27 -4.89
CA ALA A 124 -2.20 -7.97 -6.18
C ALA A 124 -3.17 -8.36 -7.30
N ARG A 125 -2.80 -8.10 -8.56
CA ARG A 125 -3.46 -8.73 -9.72
C ARG A 125 -3.42 -10.26 -9.58
N ILE A 126 -4.49 -10.94 -9.98
CA ILE A 126 -4.67 -12.39 -9.76
C ILE A 126 -3.48 -13.19 -10.30
N ASP A 127 -3.10 -12.94 -11.55
CA ASP A 127 -1.96 -13.62 -12.18
C ASP A 127 -0.68 -13.41 -11.37
N GLY A 128 -0.43 -12.17 -10.92
CA GLY A 128 0.72 -11.83 -10.10
C GLY A 128 0.71 -12.55 -8.74
N ALA A 129 -0.45 -12.63 -8.07
CA ALA A 129 -0.57 -13.38 -6.82
C ALA A 129 -0.33 -14.88 -7.01
N VAL A 130 -0.86 -15.47 -8.09
CA VAL A 130 -0.68 -16.89 -8.42
C VAL A 130 0.78 -17.21 -8.76
N GLU A 131 1.41 -16.35 -9.57
CA GLU A 131 2.83 -16.47 -9.92
C GLU A 131 3.70 -16.37 -8.67
N CYS A 132 3.45 -15.41 -7.78
CA CYS A 132 4.16 -15.28 -6.50
C CYS A 132 4.06 -16.55 -5.64
N CYS A 133 2.85 -17.08 -5.47
CA CYS A 133 2.65 -18.32 -4.70
C CYS A 133 3.35 -19.52 -5.36
N ARG A 134 3.21 -19.68 -6.69
CA ARG A 134 3.84 -20.79 -7.42
C ARG A 134 5.37 -20.71 -7.36
N GLY A 135 5.94 -19.52 -7.52
CA GLY A 135 7.38 -19.28 -7.41
C GLY A 135 7.93 -19.66 -6.04
N ALA A 136 7.19 -19.40 -4.97
CA ALA A 136 7.53 -19.81 -3.60
C ALA A 136 7.16 -21.28 -3.28
N GLY A 137 6.69 -22.06 -4.26
CA GLY A 137 6.26 -23.44 -4.08
C GLY A 137 5.06 -23.61 -3.13
N LEU A 138 4.16 -22.62 -3.08
CA LEU A 138 2.98 -22.57 -2.24
C LEU A 138 1.70 -22.75 -3.05
N ALA A 139 0.79 -23.60 -2.55
CA ALA A 139 -0.60 -23.60 -2.99
C ALA A 139 -1.39 -22.55 -2.21
N ARG A 140 -2.06 -21.62 -2.90
CA ARG A 140 -2.91 -20.62 -2.23
C ARG A 140 -4.09 -21.32 -1.53
N HIS A 141 -4.37 -20.92 -0.29
CA HIS A 141 -5.49 -21.46 0.49
C HIS A 141 -6.85 -20.92 0.04
N SER A 142 -6.96 -19.61 -0.13
CA SER A 142 -8.22 -18.91 -0.45
C SER A 142 -7.98 -17.72 -1.38
N VAL A 143 -9.02 -17.29 -2.09
CA VAL A 143 -8.98 -16.13 -2.99
C VAL A 143 -10.26 -15.30 -2.85
N GLU A 144 -10.11 -13.98 -2.86
CA GLU A 144 -11.21 -13.03 -2.93
C GLU A 144 -11.08 -12.26 -4.25
N TYR A 145 -12.21 -11.95 -4.90
CA TYR A 145 -12.25 -11.17 -6.14
C TYR A 145 -13.09 -9.91 -5.95
N SER A 146 -12.56 -8.77 -6.43
CA SER A 146 -13.37 -7.56 -6.64
C SER A 146 -13.90 -7.61 -8.05
N LEU A 147 -15.22 -7.63 -8.19
CA LEU A 147 -15.90 -7.59 -9.49
C LEU A 147 -15.99 -6.17 -10.08
N GLY A 148 -15.39 -5.19 -9.42
CA GLY A 148 -15.41 -3.79 -9.83
C GLY A 148 -16.70 -3.05 -9.47
N PHE A 149 -16.91 -1.91 -10.10
CA PHE A 149 -18.08 -1.06 -9.86
C PHE A 149 -19.27 -1.52 -10.73
N MET A 150 -20.45 -1.65 -10.13
CA MET A 150 -21.70 -2.01 -10.81
C MET A 150 -22.73 -0.88 -10.65
N GLY A 151 -23.62 -0.71 -11.64
CA GLY A 151 -24.69 0.29 -11.61
C GLY A 151 -24.37 1.57 -12.37
N LYS A 152 -24.71 2.74 -11.80
CA LYS A 152 -24.54 4.08 -12.42
C LYS A 152 -23.07 4.53 -12.40
N THR A 153 -22.23 3.86 -13.17
CA THR A 153 -20.78 4.10 -13.24
C THR A 153 -20.41 5.47 -13.82
N ASP A 154 -21.34 6.10 -14.54
CA ASP A 154 -21.27 7.48 -15.02
C ASP A 154 -21.20 8.53 -13.88
N ARG A 155 -21.66 8.18 -12.68
CA ARG A 155 -21.61 9.05 -11.49
C ARG A 155 -20.31 8.92 -10.71
N LEU A 156 -19.43 8.00 -11.10
CA LEU A 156 -18.14 7.83 -10.43
C LEU A 156 -17.22 9.02 -10.70
N ALA A 157 -16.21 9.17 -9.83
CA ALA A 157 -15.16 10.13 -10.11
C ALA A 157 -14.41 9.75 -11.39
N ASP A 158 -13.72 10.73 -12.00
CA ASP A 158 -12.85 10.49 -13.14
C ASP A 158 -11.86 9.35 -12.88
N ARG A 159 -11.52 8.60 -13.94
CA ARG A 159 -10.66 7.39 -13.88
C ARG A 159 -9.38 7.63 -13.07
N ARG A 160 -8.68 8.75 -13.32
CA ARG A 160 -7.40 9.08 -12.67
C ARG A 160 -7.59 9.38 -11.18
N VAL A 161 -8.72 9.99 -10.83
CA VAL A 161 -9.10 10.25 -9.44
C VAL A 161 -9.40 8.94 -8.71
N LEU A 162 -10.09 8.00 -9.36
CA LEU A 162 -10.36 6.66 -8.81
C LEU A 162 -9.08 5.86 -8.60
N GLU A 163 -8.17 5.83 -9.58
CA GLU A 163 -6.90 5.11 -9.51
C GLU A 163 -6.05 5.53 -8.30
N LEU A 164 -6.03 6.84 -8.01
CA LEU A 164 -5.33 7.39 -6.85
C LEU A 164 -6.05 7.17 -5.52
N SER A 165 -7.34 7.44 -5.46
CA SER A 165 -8.12 7.40 -4.21
C SER A 165 -8.34 5.97 -3.68
N THR A 166 -8.52 5.00 -4.58
CA THR A 166 -8.80 3.60 -4.21
C THR A 166 -7.57 2.88 -3.64
N MET A 167 -6.35 3.39 -3.84
CA MET A 167 -5.13 2.78 -3.27
C MET A 167 -5.17 2.67 -1.74
N CYS A 168 -5.77 3.62 -1.02
CA CYS A 168 -5.85 3.53 0.44
C CYS A 168 -6.80 2.42 0.92
N GLY A 169 -7.79 2.01 0.13
CA GLY A 169 -8.87 1.09 0.49
C GLY A 169 -9.85 1.60 1.57
N HIS A 170 -9.41 2.43 2.51
CA HIS A 170 -10.22 2.97 3.61
C HIS A 170 -10.90 4.32 3.30
N GLY A 171 -10.74 4.85 2.09
CA GLY A 171 -11.30 6.16 1.71
C GLY A 171 -10.60 7.38 2.33
N MET A 172 -9.44 7.22 2.97
CA MET A 172 -8.70 8.35 3.57
C MET A 172 -8.08 9.31 2.55
N ILE A 173 -7.94 8.87 1.29
CA ILE A 173 -7.59 9.74 0.17
C ILE A 173 -8.90 10.09 -0.53
N SER A 174 -9.46 11.25 -0.20
CA SER A 174 -10.73 11.69 -0.77
C SER A 174 -10.60 12.00 -2.27
N PHE A 175 -11.70 11.86 -3.02
CA PHE A 175 -11.73 12.18 -4.45
C PHE A 175 -11.34 13.63 -4.74
N SER A 176 -11.82 14.57 -3.92
CA SER A 176 -11.46 15.99 -4.05
C SER A 176 -9.99 16.24 -3.81
N PHE A 177 -9.37 15.51 -2.87
CA PHE A 177 -7.94 15.64 -2.61
C PHE A 177 -7.10 15.05 -3.75
N ALA A 178 -7.46 13.87 -4.26
CA ALA A 178 -6.80 13.28 -5.42
C ALA A 178 -6.90 14.17 -6.66
N ARG A 179 -8.09 14.73 -6.94
CA ARG A 179 -8.29 15.70 -8.03
C ARG A 179 -7.38 16.92 -7.88
N LYS A 180 -7.34 17.52 -6.68
CA LYS A 180 -6.47 18.66 -6.41
C LYS A 180 -4.98 18.36 -6.62
N MET A 181 -4.54 17.14 -6.29
CA MET A 181 -3.15 16.73 -6.53
C MET A 181 -2.85 16.57 -8.03
N ILE A 182 -3.79 16.02 -8.79
CA ILE A 182 -3.69 15.96 -10.27
C ILE A 182 -3.59 17.38 -10.85
N ASP A 183 -4.48 18.30 -10.46
CA ASP A 183 -4.48 19.67 -10.95
C ASP A 183 -3.17 20.39 -10.62
N TYR A 184 -2.68 20.27 -9.39
CA TYR A 184 -1.41 20.87 -8.97
C TYR A 184 -0.21 20.35 -9.77
N VAL A 185 -0.20 19.08 -10.14
CA VAL A 185 0.86 18.49 -10.96
C VAL A 185 0.77 18.97 -12.41
N LYS A 186 -0.44 19.03 -12.98
CA LYS A 186 -0.67 19.54 -14.34
C LYS A 186 -0.34 21.03 -14.47
N GLU A 187 -0.64 21.82 -13.45
CA GLU A 187 -0.33 23.26 -13.38
C GLU A 187 1.16 23.55 -13.07
N GLY A 188 1.99 22.51 -12.87
CA GLY A 188 3.40 22.68 -12.50
C GLY A 188 3.62 23.23 -11.09
N ARG A 189 2.57 23.32 -10.28
CA ARG A 189 2.63 23.82 -8.89
C ARG A 189 3.32 22.83 -7.97
N ARG A 190 3.28 21.54 -8.28
CA ARG A 190 3.97 20.47 -7.56
C ARG A 190 4.53 19.45 -8.54
N THR A 191 5.62 18.80 -8.15
CA THR A 191 6.11 17.63 -8.89
C THR A 191 5.29 16.37 -8.53
N PRO A 192 5.24 15.34 -9.38
CA PRO A 192 4.62 14.06 -9.06
C PRO A 192 5.12 13.47 -7.74
N GLU A 193 6.43 13.57 -7.46
CA GLU A 193 7.05 13.09 -6.22
C GLU A 193 6.48 13.81 -5.00
N GLN A 194 6.35 15.15 -5.08
CA GLN A 194 5.80 15.96 -3.99
C GLN A 194 4.33 15.64 -3.74
N ALA A 195 3.53 15.57 -4.80
CA ALA A 195 2.10 15.23 -4.70
C ALA A 195 1.91 13.81 -4.15
N CYS A 196 2.68 12.83 -4.64
CA CYS A 196 2.69 11.46 -4.11
C CYS A 196 3.02 11.45 -2.61
N ALA A 197 4.09 12.12 -2.18
CA ALA A 197 4.45 12.20 -0.77
C ALA A 197 3.37 12.85 0.10
N TYR A 198 2.59 13.79 -0.43
CA TYR A 198 1.43 14.36 0.26
C TYR A 198 0.31 13.34 0.41
N MET A 199 -0.01 12.61 -0.66
CA MET A 199 -1.08 11.61 -0.66
C MET A 199 -0.78 10.44 0.27
N SER A 200 0.45 9.93 0.26
CA SER A 200 0.88 8.81 1.12
C SER A 200 0.67 9.07 2.61
N ARG A 201 0.71 10.34 3.06
CA ARG A 201 0.48 10.71 4.47
C ARG A 201 -0.95 10.50 4.94
N PHE A 202 -1.92 10.57 4.04
CA PHE A 202 -3.32 10.36 4.36
C PHE A 202 -3.69 8.89 4.44
N CYS A 203 -2.90 8.01 3.80
CA CYS A 203 -3.01 6.57 4.04
C CYS A 203 -2.35 6.22 5.38
N SER A 204 -3.10 6.36 6.47
CA SER A 204 -2.59 6.15 7.83
C SER A 204 -1.96 4.77 8.00
N CYS A 205 -2.61 3.69 7.50
CA CYS A 205 -2.13 2.32 7.62
C CYS A 205 -0.95 1.94 6.71
N GLY A 206 -0.45 2.83 5.85
CA GLY A 206 0.79 2.61 5.10
C GLY A 206 0.72 1.63 3.93
N ILE A 207 -0.47 1.36 3.39
CA ILE A 207 -0.63 0.43 2.26
C ILE A 207 -0.54 1.12 0.89
N PHE A 208 -0.59 2.45 0.84
CA PHE A 208 -0.52 3.21 -0.41
C PHE A 208 0.80 2.95 -1.15
N ASN A 209 0.74 2.70 -2.46
CA ASN A 209 1.93 2.44 -3.26
C ASN A 209 2.46 3.75 -3.86
N PRO A 210 3.56 4.32 -3.33
CA PRO A 210 4.04 5.61 -3.79
C PRO A 210 4.61 5.56 -5.21
N THR A 211 5.21 4.43 -5.63
CA THR A 211 5.74 4.26 -7.00
C THR A 211 4.59 4.37 -8.00
N ARG A 212 3.54 3.57 -7.81
CA ARG A 212 2.34 3.60 -8.66
C ARG A 212 1.70 4.99 -8.69
N ALA A 213 1.56 5.63 -7.53
CA ALA A 213 0.97 6.98 -7.46
C ALA A 213 1.78 8.02 -8.24
N GLN A 214 3.11 7.97 -8.14
CA GLN A 214 3.99 8.88 -8.85
C GLN A 214 3.91 8.69 -10.36
N GLU A 215 3.87 7.44 -10.84
CA GLU A 215 3.66 7.13 -12.26
C GLU A 215 2.32 7.66 -12.78
N LEU A 216 1.22 7.45 -12.03
CA LEU A 216 -0.10 7.95 -12.40
C LEU A 216 -0.12 9.49 -12.48
N LEU A 217 0.49 10.16 -11.50
CA LEU A 217 0.61 11.62 -11.49
C LEU A 217 1.48 12.12 -12.65
N GLU A 218 2.53 11.38 -13.02
CA GLU A 218 3.38 11.71 -14.16
C GLU A 218 2.63 11.57 -15.50
N ARG A 219 1.82 10.52 -15.67
CA ARG A 219 0.93 10.37 -16.83
C ARG A 219 -0.06 11.53 -16.91
N CYS A 220 -0.63 11.92 -15.77
CA CYS A 220 -1.52 13.08 -15.69
C CYS A 220 -0.82 14.37 -16.13
N ARG A 221 0.44 14.58 -15.70
CA ARG A 221 1.28 15.73 -16.07
C ARG A 221 1.51 15.81 -17.58
N ARG A 222 1.82 14.67 -18.20
CA ARG A 222 2.10 14.58 -19.66
C ARG A 222 0.84 14.57 -20.52
N GLY A 223 -0.35 14.43 -19.92
CA GLY A 223 -1.61 14.31 -20.65
C GLY A 223 -1.80 12.93 -21.31
N THR A 224 -0.95 11.95 -21.02
CA THR A 224 -1.03 10.61 -21.60
C THR A 224 -2.08 9.75 -20.87
N THR A 225 -2.83 8.96 -21.63
CA THR A 225 -3.77 7.93 -21.12
C THR A 225 -3.04 6.72 -20.61
#